data_AF-H0PXL6-F1
#
_entry.id   AF-H0PXL6-F1
#
_cell.length_a   1.000
_cell.length_b   1.000
_cell.length_c   1.000
_cell.angle_alpha   90.00
_cell.angle_beta   90.00
_cell.angle_gamma   90.00
#
_symmetry.space_group_name_H-M   'P 1'
#
loop_
_entity.id
_entity.type
_entity.pdbx_description
1 polymer ?
#
loop_
_entity_poly.entity_id
_entity_poly.type
_entity_poly.pdbx_seq_one_letter_code
_entity_poly.pdbx_strand_id
1 'polypeptide(L)' 'MLKCRDVTRLYSESRDRPLTLRERLSLRMHILWCDGCRNFGKQMRFLSDAMHRFAKGDGDKRQD' A
#
# COMPACT_ATOMS: atom_id res chain seq x y z
N MET A 1 15.41 -12.77 -6.52
CA MET A 1 15.14 -11.31 -6.60
C MET A 1 13.68 -11.12 -6.98
N LEU A 2 12.92 -10.43 -6.13
CA LEU A 2 11.53 -10.07 -6.41
C LEU A 2 11.54 -8.85 -7.35
N LYS A 3 10.79 -8.85 -8.45
CA LYS A 3 10.74 -7.70 -9.38
C LYS A 3 9.76 -6.65 -8.85
N CYS A 4 9.99 -5.39 -9.18
CA CYS A 4 9.10 -4.29 -8.78
C CYS A 4 7.63 -4.56 -9.18
N ARG A 5 7.38 -5.19 -10.34
CA ARG A 5 6.03 -5.57 -10.78
C ARG A 5 5.36 -6.61 -9.87
N ASP A 6 6.14 -7.55 -9.34
CA ASP A 6 5.61 -8.58 -8.45
C ASP A 6 5.30 -7.97 -7.07
N VAL A 7 6.12 -7.00 -6.65
CA VAL A 7 5.93 -6.23 -5.41
C VAL A 7 4.67 -5.38 -5.48
N THR A 8 4.44 -4.65 -6.58
CA THR A 8 3.22 -3.85 -6.76
C THR A 8 1.97 -4.73 -6.84
N ARG A 9 2.09 -5.92 -7.44
CA ARG A 9 1.03 -6.94 -7.43
C ARG A 9 0.72 -7.41 -6.01
N LEU A 10 1.74 -7.79 -5.23
CA LEU A 10 1.56 -8.19 -3.83
C LEU A 10 0.97 -7.06 -2.98
N TYR A 11 1.32 -5.80 -3.23
CA TYR A 11 0.68 -4.66 -2.57
C TYR A 11 -0.82 -4.58 -2.87
N SER A 12 -1.21 -4.82 -4.12
CA SER A 12 -2.62 -4.83 -4.52
C SER A 12 -3.34 -6.02 -3.88
N GLU A 13 -2.77 -7.22 -3.99
CA GLU A 13 -3.33 -8.43 -3.38
C GLU A 13 -3.44 -8.31 -1.85
N SER A 14 -2.55 -7.57 -1.19
CA SER A 14 -2.64 -7.34 0.26
C SER A 14 -3.90 -6.58 0.71
N ARG A 15 -4.59 -5.93 -0.24
CA ARG A 15 -5.87 -5.25 -0.01
C ARG A 15 -7.06 -6.18 -0.18
N ASP A 16 -6.96 -7.12 -1.10
CA ASP A 16 -8.03 -8.09 -1.36
C ASP A 16 -7.94 -9.30 -0.42
N ARG A 17 -6.71 -9.75 -0.09
CA ARG A 17 -6.44 -10.91 0.75
C ARG A 17 -5.28 -10.64 1.72
N PRO A 18 -5.27 -11.29 2.90
CA PRO A 18 -4.08 -11.28 3.75
C PRO A 18 -2.92 -11.99 3.03
N LEU A 19 -1.76 -11.32 2.97
CA LEU A 19 -0.54 -11.94 2.45
C LEU A 19 -0.02 -13.01 3.42
N THR A 20 0.57 -14.06 2.87
CA THR A 20 1.30 -15.05 3.65
C THR A 20 2.56 -14.43 4.29
N LEU A 21 3.05 -15.05 5.36
CA LEU A 21 4.24 -14.58 6.07
C LEU A 21 5.48 -14.50 5.14
N ARG A 22 5.60 -15.44 4.19
CA ARG A 22 6.71 -15.48 3.22
C ARG A 22 6.62 -14.33 2.20
N GLU A 23 5.43 -14.02 1.70
CA GLU A 23 5.20 -12.89 0.79
C GLU A 23 5.49 -11.57 1.50
N ARG A 24 5.04 -11.43 2.75
CA ARG A 24 5.28 -10.23 3.56
C ARG A 24 6.76 -10.00 3.85
N LEU A 25 7.52 -11.05 4.14
CA LEU A 25 8.96 -10.96 4.34
C LEU A 25 9.69 -10.59 3.05
N SER A 26 9.32 -11.22 1.93
CA SER A 26 9.91 -10.95 0.61
C SER A 26 9.65 -9.50 0.17
N LEU A 27 8.44 -9.00 0.40
CA LEU A 27 8.06 -7.60 0.15
C LEU A 27 8.91 -6.64 0.99
N ARG A 28 9.04 -6.90 2.31
CA ARG A 28 9.84 -6.08 3.22
C ARG A 28 11.31 -6.03 2.81
N MET A 29 11.90 -7.17 2.47
CA MET A 29 13.27 -7.23 1.99
C MET A 29 13.46 -6.42 0.71
N HIS A 30 12.52 -6.45 -0.22
CA HIS A 30 12.63 -5.69 -1.46
C HIS A 30 12.55 -4.16 -1.23
N ILE A 31 11.59 -3.69 -0.43
CA ILE A 31 11.39 -2.24 -0.20
C ILE A 31 12.47 -1.62 0.70
N LEU A 32 13.29 -2.43 1.38
CA LEU A 32 14.47 -1.92 2.09
C LEU A 32 15.55 -1.43 1.11
N TRP A 33 15.56 -1.96 -0.12
CA TRP A 33 16.56 -1.64 -1.14
C TRP A 33 15.98 -0.85 -2.32
N CYS A 34 14.65 -0.81 -2.45
CA CYS A 34 13.95 -0.12 -3.52
C CYS A 34 13.00 0.95 -2.96
N ASP A 35 13.44 2.21 -3.01
CA ASP A 35 12.64 3.36 -2.57
C ASP A 35 11.36 3.57 -3.39
N GLY A 36 11.39 3.24 -4.69
CA GLY A 36 10.22 3.35 -5.55
C GLY A 36 9.05 2.47 -5.07
N CYS A 37 9.34 1.19 -4.78
CA CYS A 37 8.35 0.27 -4.24
C CYS A 37 7.94 0.65 -2.81
N ARG A 38 8.87 1.18 -1.99
CA ARG A 38 8.56 1.71 -0.66
C ARG A 38 7.57 2.87 -0.72
N ASN A 39 7.79 3.81 -1.65
CA ASN A 39 6.90 4.96 -1.84
C ASN A 39 5.54 4.53 -2.40
N PHE A 40 5.50 3.60 -3.35
CA PHE A 40 4.27 3.02 -3.85
C PHE A 40 3.40 2.44 -2.73
N GLY A 41 4.00 1.66 -1.82
CA GLY A 41 3.28 1.14 -0.66
C GLY A 41 2.74 2.22 0.28
N LYS A 42 3.41 3.38 0.40
CA LYS A 42 2.88 4.54 1.15
C LYS A 42 1.70 5.19 0.44
N GLN A 43 1.79 5.40 -0.87
CA GLN A 43 0.72 5.97 -1.69
C GLN A 43 -0.55 5.11 -1.63
N MET A 44 -0.41 3.78 -1.76
CA MET A 44 -1.54 2.86 -1.63
C MET A 44 -2.18 2.91 -0.23
N ARG A 45 -1.40 3.18 0.83
CA ARG A 45 -1.96 3.40 2.18
C ARG A 45 -2.69 4.72 2.29
N PHE A 46 -2.09 5.80 1.79
CA PHE A 46 -2.71 7.11 1.76
C PHE A 46 -4.04 7.09 1.02
N LEU A 47 -4.08 6.48 -0.17
CA LEU A 47 -5.30 6.40 -0.97
C LEU A 47 -6.40 5.62 -0.24
N SER A 48 -6.06 4.48 0.38
CA SER A 48 -7.01 3.70 1.18
C SER A 48 -7.53 4.46 2.40
N ASP A 49 -6.68 5.23 3.07
CA ASP A 49 -7.09 6.08 4.19
C ASP A 49 -8.00 7.22 3.74
N ALA A 50 -7.62 7.91 2.66
CA ALA A 50 -8.42 8.98 2.06
C ALA A 50 -9.80 8.48 1.62
N MET A 51 -9.87 7.30 0.97
CA MET A 51 -11.15 6.67 0.63
C MET A 51 -11.97 6.32 1.87
N HIS A 52 -11.34 5.81 2.92
CA HIS A 52 -12.03 5.49 4.17
C HIS A 52 -12.59 6.75 4.85
N ARG A 53 -11.82 7.85 4.88
CA ARG A 53 -12.25 9.16 5.39
C ARG A 53 -13.38 9.75 4.54
N PHE A 54 -13.29 9.62 3.22
CA PHE A 54 -14.36 10.05 2.32
C PHE A 54 -15.65 9.25 2.57
N ALA A 55 -15.56 7.92 2.67
CA ALA A 55 -16.70 7.07 2.98
C ALA A 55 -17.30 7.34 4.38
N LYS A 56 -16.46 7.79 5.34
CA LYS A 56 -16.89 8.21 6.67
C LYS A 56 -17.58 9.58 6.68
N GLY A 57 -17.60 10.29 5.55
CA GLY A 57 -18.24 11.61 5.45
C GLY A 57 -17.41 12.75 6.04
N ASP A 58 -16.11 12.54 6.28
CA ASP A 58 -15.18 13.59 6.71
C ASP A 58 -14.72 14.49 5.53
N GLY A 59 -15.31 14.31 4.34
CA GLY A 59 -14.98 15.01 3.10
C GLY A 59 -15.71 16.35 2.88
N ASP A 60 -16.50 16.83 3.84
CA ASP A 60 -17.22 18.10 3.74
C ASP A 60 -17.40 18.76 5.12
N LYS A 61 -16.30 19.06 5.82
CA LYS A 61 -16.31 20.03 6.93
C LYS A 61 -15.02 20.85 6.94
N ARG A 62 -15.07 21.99 6.23
CA ARG A 62 -14.34 23.24 6.49
C ARG A 62 -12.83 23.29 6.16
N GLN A 63 -12.50 23.90 5.03
CA GLN A 63 -11.36 24.82 4.91
C GLN A 63 -11.92 26.22 5.20
N ASP A 64 -11.30 26.90 6.16
CA ASP A 64 -11.59 28.24 6.72
C ASP A 64 -12.87 28.39 7.58
#